data_AF-V6TJ74-F1
#
_entry.id   AF-V6TJ74-F1
#
_cell.length_a   1.000
_cell.length_b   1.000
_cell.length_c   1.000
_cell.angle_alpha   90.00
_cell.angle_beta   90.00
_cell.angle_gamma   90.00
#
_symmetry.space_group_name_H-M   'P 1'
#
loop_
_entity.id
_entity.type
_entity.pdbx_description
1 polymer ?
#
loop_
_entity_poly.entity_id
_entity_poly.type
_entity_poly.pdbx_seq_one_letter_code
_entity_poly.pdbx_strand_id
1 'polypeptide(L)'
;ALDTSTCSHVNCLNNDLSLKPICSGVGFCLGPEGCACPEGYSGQTCERRECPEGETAVMAWGCVPDACVTEYSDGVKRVCAGFGHCITDNDVAQCHCNGAAKLIDGVCTAPACIGADGTVCGGTGICRDGMCFYGSD
;
A
#
# COMPACT_ATOMS: atom_id res chain seq x y z
N ALA A 1 7.05 -14.24 -8.85
CA ALA A 1 7.26 -15.57 -8.25
C ALA A 1 8.72 -15.96 -8.38
N LEU A 2 9.28 -16.61 -7.37
CA LEU A 2 10.66 -17.11 -7.38
C LEU A 2 10.80 -18.25 -8.40
N ASP A 3 11.75 -18.12 -9.31
CA ASP A 3 12.11 -19.20 -10.23
C ASP A 3 12.87 -20.28 -9.45
N THR A 4 12.37 -21.52 -9.47
CA THR A 4 12.95 -22.66 -8.76
C THR A 4 14.30 -23.09 -9.31
N SER A 5 14.74 -22.53 -10.45
CA SER A 5 16.06 -22.74 -11.03
C SER A 5 17.13 -21.75 -10.54
N THR A 6 16.74 -20.72 -9.77
CA THR A 6 17.66 -19.68 -9.27
C THR A 6 17.97 -19.87 -7.79
N CYS A 7 19.24 -20.11 -7.47
CA CYS A 7 19.71 -20.09 -6.08
C CYS A 7 19.88 -18.64 -5.59
N SER A 8 19.26 -18.30 -4.47
CA SER A 8 19.42 -17.00 -3.81
C SER A 8 19.66 -17.18 -2.32
N HIS A 9 20.47 -16.29 -1.74
CA HIS A 9 20.75 -16.33 -0.31
C HIS A 9 19.51 -15.86 0.48
N VAL A 10 19.23 -16.51 1.63
CA VAL A 10 18.04 -16.23 2.45
C VAL A 10 17.95 -14.76 2.89
N ASN A 11 19.10 -14.11 3.14
CA ASN A 11 19.17 -12.69 3.52
C ASN A 11 18.67 -11.73 2.43
N CYS A 12 18.53 -12.21 1.19
CA CYS A 12 18.04 -11.41 0.07
C CYS A 12 16.55 -11.63 -0.21
N LEU A 13 15.91 -12.56 0.50
CA LEU A 13 14.52 -12.93 0.26
C LEU A 13 13.57 -12.00 1.00
N ASN A 14 12.53 -11.52 0.31
CA ASN A 14 11.45 -10.75 0.91
C ASN A 14 10.57 -11.64 1.82
N ASN A 15 9.80 -11.01 2.71
CA ASN A 15 8.77 -11.71 3.48
C ASN A 15 7.67 -12.31 2.59
N ASP A 16 7.30 -11.60 1.51
CA ASP A 16 6.38 -12.09 0.49
C ASP A 16 7.14 -12.46 -0.80
N LEU A 17 7.11 -13.75 -1.14
CA LEU A 17 7.80 -14.30 -2.31
C LEU A 17 6.93 -14.35 -3.58
N SER A 18 5.69 -13.88 -3.51
CA SER A 18 4.73 -13.92 -4.63
C SER A 18 5.18 -13.02 -5.79
N LEU A 19 5.75 -11.85 -5.48
CA LEU A 19 6.18 -10.85 -6.46
C LEU A 19 7.56 -10.29 -6.12
N LYS A 20 8.44 -10.21 -7.13
CA LYS A 20 9.81 -9.65 -7.00
C LYS A 20 10.57 -10.13 -5.75
N PRO A 21 10.69 -11.46 -5.54
CA PRO A 21 11.02 -12.09 -4.26
C PRO A 21 12.44 -11.83 -3.72
N ILE A 22 13.32 -11.26 -4.54
CA ILE A 22 14.73 -11.01 -4.19
C ILE A 22 14.93 -9.49 -4.18
N CYS A 23 15.35 -8.94 -3.03
CA CYS A 23 15.64 -7.51 -2.85
C CYS A 23 14.55 -6.58 -3.42
N SER A 24 13.27 -6.96 -3.22
CA SER A 24 12.09 -6.27 -3.75
C SER A 24 12.12 -6.04 -5.28
N GLY A 25 12.98 -6.78 -5.99
CA GLY A 25 13.25 -6.67 -7.42
C GLY A 25 13.84 -5.33 -7.85
N VAL A 26 14.43 -4.57 -6.92
CA VAL A 26 15.07 -3.27 -7.17
C VAL A 26 16.54 -3.25 -6.74
N GLY A 27 16.91 -4.09 -5.76
CA GLY A 27 18.29 -4.22 -5.29
C GLY A 27 19.04 -5.40 -5.90
N PHE A 28 20.34 -5.46 -5.61
CA PHE A 28 21.22 -6.57 -5.96
C PHE A 28 21.52 -7.43 -4.74
N CYS A 29 21.42 -8.76 -4.87
CA CYS A 29 21.77 -9.67 -3.79
C CYS A 29 23.30 -9.86 -3.73
N LEU A 30 23.91 -9.51 -2.60
CA LEU A 30 25.34 -9.69 -2.31
C LEU A 30 25.63 -10.98 -1.53
N GLY A 31 24.69 -11.93 -1.55
CA GLY A 31 24.81 -13.19 -0.84
C GLY A 31 24.61 -13.00 0.67
N PRO A 32 25.58 -13.39 1.53
CA PRO A 32 25.45 -13.26 2.98
C PRO A 32 25.26 -11.82 3.47
N GLU A 33 25.80 -10.83 2.75
CA GLU A 33 25.69 -9.42 3.12
C GLU A 33 24.28 -8.83 2.92
N GLY A 34 23.38 -9.58 2.25
CA GLY A 34 22.01 -9.14 1.99
C GLY A 34 21.90 -8.30 0.72
N CYS A 35 20.95 -7.36 0.72
CA CYS A 35 20.63 -6.56 -0.46
C CYS A 35 21.40 -5.23 -0.51
N ALA A 36 22.02 -4.96 -1.65
CA ALA A 36 22.46 -3.63 -2.02
C ALA A 36 21.30 -2.86 -2.65
N CYS A 37 20.81 -1.84 -1.93
CA CYS A 37 19.70 -1.01 -2.41
C CYS A 37 20.20 0.16 -3.26
N PRO A 38 19.53 0.47 -4.38
CA PRO A 38 19.81 1.68 -5.14
C PRO A 38 19.43 2.94 -4.36
N GLU A 39 19.91 4.09 -4.81
CA GLU A 39 19.56 5.39 -4.22
C GLU A 39 18.03 5.59 -4.14
N GLY A 40 17.56 6.13 -3.00
CA GLY A 40 16.15 6.29 -2.70
C GLY A 40 15.43 5.00 -2.30
N TYR A 41 16.14 3.89 -2.11
CA TYR A 41 15.60 2.65 -1.55
C TYR A 41 16.37 2.23 -0.30
N SER A 42 15.64 1.68 0.66
CA SER A 42 16.19 1.22 1.94
C SER A 42 15.40 0.03 2.49
N GLY A 43 15.84 -0.49 3.64
CA GLY A 43 15.28 -1.69 4.24
C GLY A 43 16.13 -2.93 3.98
N GLN A 44 15.77 -4.02 4.64
CA GLN A 44 16.57 -5.26 4.60
C GLN A 44 16.58 -5.87 3.19
N THR A 45 15.49 -5.67 2.46
CA THR A 45 15.24 -6.19 1.13
C THR A 45 14.87 -5.09 0.14
N CYS A 46 15.31 -3.85 0.40
CA CYS A 46 15.01 -2.68 -0.42
C CYS A 46 13.51 -2.41 -0.60
N GLU A 47 12.70 -2.79 0.39
CA GLU A 47 11.25 -2.68 0.37
C GLU A 47 10.74 -1.26 0.65
N ARG A 48 11.58 -0.39 1.23
CA ARG A 48 11.23 0.99 1.53
C ARG A 48 11.74 1.88 0.40
N ARG A 49 10.87 2.75 -0.09
CA ARG A 49 11.20 3.78 -1.07
C ARG A 49 11.09 5.15 -0.41
N GLU A 50 12.08 5.99 -0.60
CA GLU A 50 12.03 7.40 -0.23
C GLU A 50 11.16 8.15 -1.24
N CYS A 51 10.25 8.98 -0.73
CA CYS A 51 9.33 9.78 -1.52
C CYS A 51 9.57 11.27 -1.26
N PRO A 52 9.23 12.15 -2.22
CA PRO A 52 9.21 13.59 -1.99
C PRO A 52 8.31 13.96 -0.79
N GLU A 53 8.53 15.16 -0.25
CA GLU A 53 7.66 15.71 0.79
C GLU A 53 6.20 15.76 0.29
N GLY A 54 5.26 15.26 1.11
CA GLY A 54 3.84 15.19 0.78
C GLY A 54 3.43 13.93 0.00
N GLU A 55 4.34 12.99 -0.21
CA GLU A 55 4.04 11.69 -0.83
C GLU A 55 4.48 10.51 0.05
N THR A 56 3.67 9.45 -0.01
CA THR A 56 3.89 8.21 0.73
C THR A 56 4.14 7.04 -0.23
N ALA A 57 5.12 6.21 0.10
CA ALA A 57 5.42 4.99 -0.63
C ALA A 57 4.31 3.93 -0.41
N VAL A 58 3.70 3.49 -1.50
CA VAL A 58 2.72 2.40 -1.53
C VAL A 58 3.26 1.28 -2.42
N MET A 59 3.39 0.06 -1.87
CA MET A 59 4.16 -1.05 -2.45
C MET A 59 3.94 -1.33 -3.95
N ALA A 60 2.73 -1.14 -4.46
CA ALA A 60 2.39 -1.38 -5.87
C ALA A 60 2.23 -0.11 -6.74
N TRP A 61 2.26 1.07 -6.12
CA TRP A 61 1.93 2.35 -6.76
C TRP A 61 3.08 3.35 -6.76
N GLY A 62 4.17 3.07 -6.04
CA GLY A 62 5.28 4.01 -5.90
C GLY A 62 4.93 5.10 -4.90
N CYS A 63 5.35 6.33 -5.18
CA CYS A 63 5.04 7.48 -4.32
C CYS A 63 3.68 8.05 -4.74
N VAL A 64 2.82 8.28 -3.75
CA VAL A 64 1.44 8.70 -3.94
C VAL A 64 1.18 9.86 -2.98
N PRO A 65 0.50 10.94 -3.41
CA PRO A 65 0.17 12.06 -2.52
C PRO A 65 -0.50 11.58 -1.24
N ASP A 66 -0.07 12.13 -0.10
CA ASP A 66 -0.55 11.71 1.23
C ASP A 66 -2.08 11.81 1.34
N ALA A 67 -2.69 12.81 0.68
CA ALA A 67 -4.13 13.01 0.60
C ALA A 67 -4.90 11.81 -0.01
N CYS A 68 -4.21 10.94 -0.75
CA CYS A 68 -4.78 9.76 -1.39
C CYS A 68 -4.40 8.44 -0.71
N VAL A 69 -3.61 8.46 0.36
CA VAL A 69 -3.11 7.23 1.00
C VAL A 69 -3.90 6.95 2.28
N THR A 70 -4.49 5.75 2.32
CA THR A 70 -5.09 5.19 3.53
C THR A 70 -4.10 4.23 4.17
N GLU A 71 -3.65 4.55 5.39
CA GLU A 71 -2.82 3.67 6.21
C GLU A 71 -3.66 3.01 7.31
N TYR A 72 -3.55 1.69 7.41
CA TYR A 72 -4.21 0.90 8.43
C TYR A 72 -3.28 0.65 9.62
N SER A 73 -3.85 0.25 10.76
CA SER A 73 -3.11 0.00 12.01
C SER A 73 -2.07 -1.11 11.92
N ASP A 74 -2.21 -2.04 10.98
CA ASP A 74 -1.21 -3.07 10.68
C ASP A 74 -0.08 -2.57 9.77
N GLY A 75 -0.03 -1.28 9.47
CA GLY A 75 0.96 -0.63 8.60
C GLY A 75 0.69 -0.83 7.10
N VAL A 76 -0.41 -1.51 6.73
CA VAL A 76 -0.78 -1.67 5.32
C VAL A 76 -1.27 -0.33 4.77
N LYS A 77 -0.68 0.10 3.65
CA LYS A 77 -1.05 1.33 2.95
C LYS A 77 -1.76 1.00 1.63
N ARG A 78 -2.81 1.74 1.31
CA ARG A 78 -3.58 1.61 0.05
C ARG A 78 -3.86 2.98 -0.55
N VAL A 79 -3.80 3.06 -1.88
CA VAL A 79 -4.30 4.24 -2.61
C VAL A 79 -5.82 4.21 -2.59
N CYS A 80 -6.44 5.28 -2.08
CA CYS A 80 -7.89 5.48 -2.03
C CYS A 80 -8.63 4.25 -1.47
N ALA A 81 -8.14 3.73 -0.33
CA ALA A 81 -8.59 2.50 0.32
C ALA A 81 -8.67 1.24 -0.58
N GLY A 82 -8.03 1.25 -1.76
CA GLY A 82 -8.10 0.18 -2.75
C GLY A 82 -9.36 0.23 -3.64
N PHE A 83 -10.23 1.23 -3.45
CA PHE A 83 -11.49 1.40 -4.17
C PHE A 83 -11.50 2.61 -5.09
N GLY A 84 -10.34 3.10 -5.49
CA GLY A 84 -10.24 4.25 -6.38
C GLY A 84 -8.84 4.49 -6.91
N HIS A 85 -8.70 5.59 -7.63
CA HIS A 85 -7.45 6.10 -8.16
C HIS A 85 -7.19 7.50 -7.61
N CYS A 86 -5.93 7.81 -7.32
CA CYS A 86 -5.53 9.17 -7.02
C CYS A 86 -5.44 9.95 -8.33
N ILE A 87 -6.16 11.07 -8.41
CA ILE A 87 -6.09 12.00 -9.53
C ILE A 87 -5.62 13.34 -8.98
N THR A 88 -4.61 13.92 -9.63
CA THR A 88 -4.11 15.26 -9.32
C THR A 88 -4.59 16.21 -10.40
N ASP A 89 -5.35 17.23 -10.00
CA ASP A 89 -5.77 18.32 -10.87
C ASP A 89 -5.46 19.66 -10.18
N ASN A 90 -4.80 20.58 -10.89
CA ASN A 90 -4.35 21.87 -10.35
C ASN A 90 -3.65 21.76 -8.98
N ASP A 91 -2.71 20.81 -8.85
CA ASP A 91 -1.97 20.50 -7.61
C ASP A 91 -2.84 20.02 -6.42
N VAL A 92 -4.11 19.71 -6.67
CA VAL A 92 -5.01 19.11 -5.69
C VAL A 92 -5.15 17.62 -5.99
N ALA A 93 -4.57 16.79 -5.12
CA ALA A 93 -4.71 15.34 -5.19
C ALA A 93 -5.98 14.89 -4.46
N GLN A 94 -6.83 14.13 -5.16
CA GLN A 94 -8.07 13.59 -4.60
C GLN A 94 -8.37 12.20 -5.11
N CYS A 95 -9.10 11.44 -4.30
CA CYS A 95 -9.55 10.10 -4.67
C CYS A 95 -10.75 10.15 -5.61
N HIS A 96 -10.60 9.49 -6.75
CA HIS A 96 -11.70 9.17 -7.67
C HIS A 96 -12.09 7.70 -7.46
N CYS A 97 -13.32 7.47 -7.03
CA CYS A 97 -13.78 6.13 -6.66
C CYS A 97 -14.20 5.27 -7.84
N ASN A 98 -13.86 3.98 -7.77
CA ASN A 98 -14.19 2.99 -8.78
C ASN A 98 -15.54 2.33 -8.48
N GLY A 99 -16.27 1.96 -9.55
CA GLY A 99 -17.51 1.20 -9.46
C GLY A 99 -18.57 1.93 -8.62
N ALA A 100 -19.09 1.25 -7.59
CA ALA A 100 -20.13 1.78 -6.72
C ALA A 100 -19.58 2.41 -5.42
N ALA A 101 -18.26 2.48 -5.24
CA ALA A 101 -17.68 3.09 -4.06
C ALA A 101 -18.02 4.59 -3.97
N LYS A 102 -18.27 5.07 -2.75
CA LYS A 102 -18.61 6.46 -2.49
C LYS A 102 -17.44 7.17 -1.84
N LEU A 103 -17.21 8.42 -2.24
CA LEU A 103 -16.22 9.27 -1.59
C LEU A 103 -16.81 9.79 -0.26
N ILE A 104 -16.26 9.34 0.86
CA ILE A 104 -16.65 9.74 2.22
C ILE A 104 -15.36 10.14 2.93
N ASP A 105 -15.32 11.38 3.45
CA ASP A 105 -14.15 11.95 4.12
C ASP A 105 -12.83 11.79 3.35
N GLY A 106 -12.89 12.00 2.03
CA GLY A 106 -11.74 11.88 1.13
C GLY A 106 -11.34 10.45 0.77
N VAL A 107 -12.02 9.44 1.31
CA VAL A 107 -11.70 8.01 1.10
C VAL A 107 -12.80 7.31 0.32
N CYS A 108 -12.41 6.46 -0.63
CA CYS A 108 -13.35 5.63 -1.37
C CYS A 108 -13.84 4.46 -0.52
N THR A 109 -15.11 4.52 -0.12
CA THR A 109 -15.74 3.57 0.78
C THR A 109 -16.70 2.66 0.01
N ALA A 110 -16.54 1.34 0.16
CA ALA A 110 -17.41 0.37 -0.48
C ALA A 110 -18.84 0.43 0.10
N PRO A 111 -19.91 0.29 -0.70
CA PRO A 111 -21.29 0.34 -0.21
C PRO A 111 -21.62 -0.66 0.90
N ALA A 112 -20.94 -1.81 0.93
CA ALA A 112 -21.10 -2.83 1.96
C ALA A 112 -20.70 -2.35 3.37
N CYS A 113 -19.90 -1.28 3.46
CA CYS A 113 -19.48 -0.68 4.72
C CYS A 113 -20.37 0.49 5.17
N ILE A 114 -21.32 0.94 4.34
CA ILE A 114 -22.10 2.14 4.58
C ILE A 114 -23.47 1.74 5.13
N GLY A 115 -23.75 2.15 6.37
CA GLY A 115 -25.05 1.95 7.00
C GLY A 115 -26.18 2.71 6.29
N ALA A 116 -27.43 2.37 6.62
CA ALA A 116 -28.60 3.08 6.06
C ALA A 116 -28.64 4.57 6.47
N ASP A 117 -28.00 4.91 7.58
CA ASP A 117 -27.78 6.26 8.10
C ASP A 117 -26.59 6.98 7.45
N GLY A 118 -25.86 6.31 6.55
CA GLY A 118 -24.65 6.83 5.91
C GLY A 118 -23.37 6.63 6.73
N THR A 119 -23.48 6.08 7.95
CA THR A 119 -22.33 5.87 8.83
C THR A 119 -21.47 4.72 8.33
N VAL A 120 -20.17 4.95 8.21
CA VAL A 120 -19.22 3.90 7.82
C VAL A 120 -18.97 2.99 9.02
N CYS A 121 -19.23 1.69 8.86
CA CYS A 121 -18.99 0.66 9.88
C CYS A 121 -19.48 1.05 11.27
N GLY A 122 -20.71 1.58 11.36
CA GLY A 122 -21.33 1.98 12.63
C GLY A 122 -20.58 3.06 13.41
N GLY A 123 -19.59 3.72 12.80
CA GLY A 123 -18.78 4.79 13.40
C GLY A 123 -17.64 4.29 14.29
N THR A 124 -17.52 2.98 14.49
CA THR A 124 -16.51 2.35 15.36
C THR A 124 -15.56 1.45 14.60
N GLY A 125 -15.94 1.01 13.40
CA GLY A 125 -15.13 0.15 12.55
C GLY A 125 -14.44 0.89 11.41
N ILE A 126 -13.50 0.19 10.79
CA ILE A 126 -12.77 0.62 9.60
C ILE A 126 -13.27 -0.21 8.42
N CYS A 127 -13.62 0.45 7.32
CA CYS A 127 -13.91 -0.24 6.07
C CYS A 127 -12.61 -0.63 5.37
N ARG A 128 -12.37 -1.93 5.19
CA ARG A 128 -11.20 -2.47 4.49
C ARG A 128 -11.61 -3.62 3.60
N ASP A 129 -11.15 -3.59 2.35
CA ASP A 129 -11.44 -4.64 1.36
C ASP A 129 -12.95 -5.01 1.25
N GLY A 130 -13.83 -4.02 1.45
CA GLY A 130 -15.28 -4.16 1.35
C GLY A 130 -15.98 -4.72 2.59
N MET A 131 -15.26 -4.83 3.70
CA MET A 131 -15.75 -5.36 4.97
C MET A 131 -15.42 -4.42 6.12
N CYS A 132 -16.27 -4.43 7.15
CA CYS A 132 -16.03 -3.67 8.36
C CYS A 132 -15.18 -4.46 9.36
N PHE A 133 -14.10 -3.84 9.80
CA PHE A 133 -13.22 -4.35 10.84
C PHE A 133 -13.39 -3.48 12.08
N TYR A 134 -13.78 -4.11 13.18
CA TYR A 134 -13.91 -3.47 14.47
C TYR A 134 -12.74 -3.97 15.29
N GLY A 135 -11.81 -3.09 15.64
CA GLY A 135 -10.64 -3.49 16.44
C GLY A 135 -11.11 -4.21 17.70
N SER A 136 -10.50 -5.35 18.00
CA SER A 136 -10.38 -5.81 19.39
C SER A 136 -9.12 -5.18 19.94
N ASP A 137 -9.24 -4.43 21.04
CA ASP A 137 -8.10 -3.97 21.84
C ASP A 137 -7.08 -5.10 22.13
#